data_AF-A0ABD6EGT2-F1
#
_entry.id   AF-A0ABD6EGT2-F1
#
_cell.length_a   1.000
_cell.length_b   1.000
_cell.length_c   1.000
_cell.angle_alpha   90.00
_cell.angle_beta   90.00
_cell.angle_gamma   90.00
#
_symmetry.space_group_name_H-M   'P 1'
#
loop_
_entity.id
_entity.type
_entity.pdbx_description
1 polymer ?
#
loop_
_entity_poly.entity_id
_entity_poly.type
_entity_poly.pdbx_seq_one_letter_code
_entity_poly.pdbx_strand_id
1 'polypeptide(L)'
;MEQAKSPNDLEDCSSESEGESLNGDGKMTESISQDGQGRLTKEQKKELFKPSPLDEPLRTWRELLKHIWTSSEEKEVRNELCTSVLYSIFEDQKNPYATAIELFKVSPDYLVQKKSSLAGFIIQRLKLWMEKSDNETSMRKLLTLDLKTEALKVAVAKHTVHLESVTEAYHLKEDDSMLDIVAESIREMLSKRRFRDAIICATEFSLQSRFSLEDMAIPCVLQDRLSLVEDYVKGDLELGKQLVSYFDYFIGRSEESVAWRVAEYRSQRIMTIPLSKLHGKSVEKMVSKLLSSLGLTQDIAPRLRESRARGGLRHIVQMYYVDGTIDVDNYRDYVKHALEYDKNLRTYFIDYLVKTHHYEDAAHWSLLFHLEKSAPISIIPYLSGAAARLEAEQSSSQSAFVHF
;
A
#
# COMPACT_ATOMS: atom_id res chain seq x y z
N MET A 1 54.23 -15.72 36.95
CA MET A 1 53.47 -16.20 38.13
C MET A 1 51.99 -16.12 37.74
N GLU A 2 51.39 -17.13 37.08
CA GLU A 2 51.47 -18.58 37.34
C GLU A 2 50.93 -18.83 38.77
N GLN A 3 49.85 -19.58 39.01
CA GLN A 3 49.48 -20.92 38.49
C GLN A 3 47.93 -21.13 38.41
N ALA A 4 47.43 -21.92 37.43
CA ALA A 4 46.75 -23.25 37.57
C ALA A 4 45.27 -23.23 38.03
N LYS A 5 44.26 -23.70 37.25
CA LYS A 5 43.88 -25.07 36.77
C LYS A 5 43.10 -25.92 37.82
N SER A 6 41.78 -26.13 37.59
CA SER A 6 40.99 -27.41 37.50
C SER A 6 41.14 -28.56 38.55
N PRO A 7 40.32 -29.65 38.55
CA PRO A 7 39.01 -29.97 37.91
C PRO A 7 38.02 -30.80 38.83
N ASN A 8 37.06 -31.55 38.22
CA ASN A 8 36.34 -32.78 38.70
C ASN A 8 35.19 -32.62 39.74
N ASP A 9 34.14 -33.47 39.83
CA ASP A 9 33.60 -34.67 39.12
C ASP A 9 32.06 -34.75 39.37
N LEU A 10 31.16 -35.16 38.44
CA LEU A 10 30.61 -36.51 38.09
C LEU A 10 29.69 -37.22 39.12
N GLU A 11 28.75 -38.05 38.60
CA GLU A 11 27.54 -38.73 39.17
C GLU A 11 26.22 -37.96 38.92
N ASP A 12 25.22 -38.38 38.12
CA ASP A 12 24.73 -39.67 37.59
C ASP A 12 24.07 -40.63 38.59
N CYS A 13 22.75 -40.83 38.46
CA CYS A 13 22.06 -42.06 38.87
C CYS A 13 20.66 -42.16 38.20
N SER A 14 20.39 -43.29 37.56
CA SER A 14 19.09 -43.69 37.00
C SER A 14 18.52 -44.91 37.76
N SER A 15 17.20 -45.06 37.78
CA SER A 15 16.44 -46.31 38.03
C SER A 15 14.93 -45.98 37.90
N GLU A 16 14.08 -46.61 37.08
CA GLU A 16 13.83 -48.01 36.70
C GLU A 16 13.04 -48.86 37.72
N SER A 17 11.84 -49.30 37.27
CA SER A 17 11.15 -50.59 37.51
C SER A 17 9.82 -50.51 36.73
N GLU A 18 9.47 -51.33 35.72
CA GLU A 18 9.24 -52.80 35.69
C GLU A 18 8.04 -53.25 36.55
N GLY A 19 7.20 -54.26 36.22
CA GLY A 19 6.94 -55.04 34.98
C GLY A 19 5.41 -55.06 34.70
N GLU A 20 4.71 -56.06 34.13
CA GLU A 20 4.96 -57.34 33.41
C GLU A 20 3.68 -57.59 32.53
N SER A 21 3.71 -58.12 31.29
CA SER A 21 4.01 -59.47 30.74
C SER A 21 2.79 -60.43 30.64
N LEU A 22 2.53 -60.98 29.43
CA LEU A 22 2.48 -62.43 29.10
C LEU A 22 2.11 -62.72 27.63
N ASN A 23 2.51 -63.91 27.13
CA ASN A 23 2.65 -64.30 25.72
C ASN A 23 1.44 -65.03 25.07
N GLY A 24 1.48 -65.21 23.73
CA GLY A 24 0.68 -66.23 23.02
C GLY A 24 0.89 -66.25 21.48
N ASP A 25 1.41 -67.37 20.94
CA ASP A 25 1.83 -67.54 19.52
C ASP A 25 0.70 -67.87 18.52
N GLY A 26 0.96 -67.64 17.22
CA GLY A 26 0.13 -68.16 16.11
C GLY A 26 0.65 -67.80 14.71
N LYS A 27 1.43 -68.69 14.07
CA LYS A 27 2.12 -68.45 12.80
C LYS A 27 1.50 -69.24 11.65
N MET A 28 1.09 -68.60 10.55
CA MET A 28 1.08 -69.26 9.23
C MET A 28 1.23 -68.26 8.08
N THR A 29 1.81 -68.74 6.99
CA THR A 29 2.41 -67.97 5.90
C THR A 29 1.61 -68.07 4.61
N GLU A 30 1.54 -66.99 3.83
CA GLU A 30 1.69 -67.08 2.38
C GLU A 30 2.25 -65.76 1.80
N SER A 31 2.81 -65.81 0.59
CA SER A 31 3.85 -64.88 0.14
C SER A 31 3.79 -64.60 -1.37
N ILE A 32 4.46 -63.51 -1.81
CA ILE A 32 4.69 -63.10 -3.22
C ILE A 32 3.44 -62.38 -3.80
N SER A 33 3.49 -61.20 -4.42
CA SER A 33 4.56 -60.59 -5.23
C SER A 33 4.85 -59.12 -4.90
N GLN A 34 6.10 -58.69 -5.11
CA GLN A 34 6.43 -57.28 -5.33
C GLN A 34 6.03 -56.89 -6.76
N ASP A 35 5.56 -55.65 -6.96
CA ASP A 35 5.84 -54.94 -8.22
C ASP A 35 6.02 -53.43 -7.98
N GLY A 36 6.92 -52.83 -8.75
CA GLY A 36 7.65 -51.62 -8.33
C GLY A 36 7.01 -50.30 -8.72
N GLN A 37 6.50 -49.53 -7.74
CA GLN A 37 6.30 -48.09 -7.92
C GLN A 37 7.63 -47.33 -7.75
N GLY A 38 8.43 -47.32 -8.83
CA GLY A 38 9.59 -46.43 -8.93
C GLY A 38 9.17 -44.97 -8.78
N ARG A 39 9.82 -44.24 -7.86
CA ARG A 39 9.66 -42.78 -7.77
C ARG A 39 10.08 -42.16 -9.10
N LEU A 40 9.12 -41.65 -9.87
CA LEU A 40 9.35 -41.01 -11.17
C LEU A 40 10.52 -40.01 -11.07
N THR A 41 11.54 -40.21 -11.91
CA THR A 41 12.74 -39.34 -11.92
C THR A 41 12.39 -37.91 -12.31
N LYS A 42 13.35 -37.00 -12.13
CA LYS A 42 13.17 -35.60 -12.52
C LYS A 42 12.95 -35.47 -14.03
N GLU A 43 13.54 -36.35 -14.85
CA GLU A 43 13.28 -36.47 -16.29
C GLU A 43 11.87 -37.00 -16.55
N GLN A 44 11.46 -38.11 -15.93
CA GLN A 44 10.14 -38.71 -16.17
C GLN A 44 8.99 -37.75 -15.80
N LYS A 45 9.13 -36.97 -14.72
CA LYS A 45 8.19 -35.89 -14.40
C LYS A 45 8.24 -34.74 -15.41
N LYS A 46 9.42 -34.42 -15.96
CA LYS A 46 9.59 -33.39 -16.99
C LYS A 46 9.03 -33.81 -18.35
N GLU A 47 8.90 -35.11 -18.61
CA GLU A 47 8.20 -35.64 -19.78
C GLU A 47 6.69 -35.73 -19.57
N LEU A 48 6.20 -36.16 -18.40
CA LEU A 48 4.77 -36.15 -18.08
C LEU A 48 4.15 -34.74 -18.10
N PHE A 49 4.91 -33.72 -17.71
CA PHE A 49 4.48 -32.31 -17.68
C PHE A 49 5.04 -31.49 -18.85
N LYS A 50 5.50 -32.14 -19.92
CA LYS A 50 5.93 -31.46 -21.14
C LYS A 50 4.69 -30.84 -21.80
N PRO A 51 4.57 -29.50 -21.94
CA PRO A 51 3.44 -28.93 -22.65
C PRO A 51 3.36 -29.50 -24.06
N SER A 52 2.15 -29.68 -24.59
CA SER A 52 1.96 -30.00 -26.01
C SER A 52 2.81 -29.04 -26.86
N PRO A 53 3.49 -29.53 -27.92
CA PRO A 53 4.23 -28.66 -28.80
C PRO A 53 3.32 -27.53 -29.29
N LEU A 54 3.84 -26.30 -29.31
CA LEU A 54 3.13 -25.20 -29.97
C LEU A 54 2.94 -25.55 -31.44
N ASP A 55 1.76 -25.24 -31.96
CA ASP A 55 1.44 -25.47 -33.37
C ASP A 55 2.33 -24.60 -34.27
N GLU A 56 2.56 -25.06 -35.50
CA GLU A 56 3.20 -24.25 -36.53
C GLU A 56 2.16 -23.30 -37.16
N PRO A 57 2.52 -22.07 -37.55
CA PRO A 57 3.88 -21.50 -37.57
C PRO A 57 4.34 -20.82 -36.25
N LEU A 58 3.46 -20.75 -35.23
CA LEU A 58 3.71 -20.01 -33.98
C LEU A 58 4.99 -20.47 -33.27
N ARG A 59 5.26 -21.79 -33.28
CA ARG A 59 6.50 -22.37 -32.73
C ARG A 59 7.76 -21.85 -33.43
N THR A 60 7.77 -21.86 -34.76
CA THR A 60 8.90 -21.36 -35.56
C THR A 60 9.16 -19.88 -35.29
N TRP A 61 8.12 -19.04 -35.31
CA TRP A 61 8.25 -17.61 -35.00
C TRP A 61 8.81 -17.34 -33.61
N ARG A 62 8.31 -18.08 -32.59
CA ARG A 62 8.77 -17.96 -31.21
C ARG A 62 10.26 -18.24 -31.07
N GLU A 63 10.75 -19.34 -31.63
CA GLU A 63 12.17 -19.70 -31.49
C GLU A 63 13.08 -18.76 -32.30
N LEU A 64 12.63 -18.27 -33.47
CA LEU A 64 13.32 -17.22 -34.23
C LEU A 64 13.44 -15.90 -33.45
N LEU A 65 12.32 -15.36 -32.98
CA LEU A 65 12.29 -14.12 -32.21
C LEU A 65 13.10 -14.23 -30.92
N LYS A 66 13.02 -15.37 -30.22
CA LYS A 66 13.85 -15.67 -29.05
C LYS A 66 15.34 -15.72 -29.40
N HIS A 67 15.73 -16.37 -30.50
CA HIS A 67 17.12 -16.44 -30.93
C HIS A 67 17.70 -15.04 -31.17
N ILE A 68 17.00 -14.20 -31.95
CA ILE A 68 17.37 -12.80 -32.19
C ILE A 68 17.38 -12.02 -30.88
N TRP A 69 16.38 -12.18 -30.01
CA TRP A 69 16.31 -11.45 -28.74
C TRP A 69 17.46 -11.77 -27.77
N THR A 70 17.97 -13.00 -27.82
CA THR A 70 19.10 -13.45 -26.99
C THR A 70 20.47 -13.33 -27.66
N SER A 71 20.54 -12.77 -28.88
CA SER A 71 21.81 -12.62 -29.60
C SER A 71 22.76 -11.65 -28.89
N SER A 72 24.05 -11.81 -29.15
CA SER A 72 25.12 -10.90 -28.72
C SER A 72 25.19 -9.60 -29.54
N GLU A 73 24.26 -9.39 -30.48
CA GLU A 73 24.21 -8.17 -31.30
C GLU A 73 23.93 -6.93 -30.44
N GLU A 74 24.35 -5.77 -30.98
CA GLU A 74 23.98 -4.48 -30.42
C GLU A 74 22.46 -4.33 -30.33
N LYS A 75 22.01 -3.58 -29.33
CA LYS A 75 20.59 -3.53 -28.96
C LYS A 75 19.73 -2.95 -30.08
N GLU A 76 20.28 -1.98 -30.81
CA GLU A 76 19.67 -1.29 -31.93
C GLU A 76 19.47 -2.27 -33.09
N VAL A 77 20.55 -2.96 -33.51
CA VAL A 77 20.52 -4.01 -34.56
C VAL A 77 19.55 -5.13 -34.22
N ARG A 78 19.61 -5.65 -32.98
CA ARG A 78 18.67 -6.69 -32.48
C ARG A 78 17.21 -6.22 -32.56
N ASN A 79 16.94 -4.98 -32.19
CA ASN A 79 15.59 -4.42 -32.24
C ASN A 79 15.11 -4.26 -33.68
N GLU A 80 15.96 -3.84 -34.61
CA GLU A 80 15.64 -3.73 -36.04
C GLU A 80 15.34 -5.10 -36.66
N LEU A 81 16.18 -6.12 -36.39
CA LEU A 81 15.94 -7.49 -36.84
C LEU A 81 14.62 -8.07 -36.29
N CYS A 82 14.36 -7.94 -34.99
CA CYS A 82 13.08 -8.35 -34.41
C CYS A 82 11.90 -7.55 -35.00
N THR A 83 12.07 -6.26 -35.30
CA THR A 83 11.02 -5.43 -35.92
C THR A 83 10.70 -5.94 -37.33
N SER A 84 11.72 -6.20 -38.16
CA SER A 84 11.55 -6.71 -39.53
C SER A 84 10.82 -8.06 -39.54
N VAL A 85 11.23 -8.99 -38.67
CA VAL A 85 10.55 -10.30 -38.54
C VAL A 85 9.10 -10.14 -38.08
N LEU A 86 8.83 -9.31 -37.06
CA LEU A 86 7.47 -9.08 -36.58
C LEU A 86 6.58 -8.43 -37.66
N TYR A 87 7.11 -7.48 -38.42
CA TYR A 87 6.36 -6.76 -39.46
C TYR A 87 5.99 -7.70 -40.62
N SER A 88 6.92 -8.56 -41.05
CA SER A 88 6.64 -9.62 -42.04
C SER A 88 5.59 -10.61 -41.53
N ILE A 89 5.66 -11.05 -40.26
CA ILE A 89 4.64 -11.90 -39.67
C ILE A 89 3.27 -11.20 -39.70
N PHE A 90 3.18 -9.94 -39.30
CA PHE A 90 1.92 -9.19 -39.28
C PHE A 90 1.35 -8.95 -40.69
N GLU A 91 2.19 -8.76 -41.70
CA GLU A 91 1.76 -8.62 -43.10
C GLU A 91 1.19 -9.92 -43.69
N ASP A 92 1.80 -11.07 -43.34
CA ASP A 92 1.33 -12.39 -43.79
C ASP A 92 0.06 -12.90 -43.07
N GLN A 93 -0.31 -12.32 -41.91
CA GLN A 93 -1.40 -12.83 -41.07
C GLN A 93 -2.75 -12.13 -41.29
N LYS A 94 -3.81 -12.94 -41.40
CA LYS A 94 -5.21 -12.47 -41.52
C LYS A 94 -5.69 -11.62 -40.34
N ASN A 95 -5.16 -11.87 -39.15
CA ASN A 95 -5.45 -11.08 -37.95
C ASN A 95 -4.15 -10.85 -37.14
N PRO A 96 -3.46 -9.72 -37.35
CA PRO A 96 -2.22 -9.40 -36.64
C PRO A 96 -2.42 -9.26 -35.13
N TYR A 97 -3.58 -8.76 -34.68
CA TYR A 97 -3.91 -8.62 -33.25
C TYR A 97 -3.96 -9.98 -32.53
N ALA A 98 -4.59 -10.99 -33.14
CA ALA A 98 -4.63 -12.34 -32.59
C ALA A 98 -3.22 -12.95 -32.51
N THR A 99 -2.48 -12.85 -33.62
CA THR A 99 -1.09 -13.32 -33.75
C THR A 99 -0.16 -12.71 -32.70
N ALA A 100 -0.26 -11.41 -32.46
CA ALA A 100 0.53 -10.71 -31.46
C ALA A 100 0.20 -11.14 -30.02
N ILE A 101 -1.07 -11.40 -29.68
CA ILE A 101 -1.46 -11.96 -28.38
C ILE A 101 -0.91 -13.38 -28.19
N GLU A 102 -0.89 -14.20 -29.24
CA GLU A 102 -0.29 -15.54 -29.18
C GLU A 102 1.22 -15.48 -28.98
N LEU A 103 1.93 -14.69 -29.79
CA LEU A 103 3.37 -14.45 -29.66
C LEU A 103 3.74 -13.89 -28.28
N PHE A 104 2.93 -12.97 -27.74
CA PHE A 104 3.07 -12.44 -26.38
C PHE A 104 2.93 -13.54 -25.32
N LYS A 105 1.90 -14.39 -25.40
CA LYS A 105 1.67 -15.52 -24.48
C LYS A 105 2.84 -16.52 -24.46
N VAL A 106 3.42 -16.83 -25.63
CA VAL A 106 4.49 -17.83 -25.75
C VAL A 106 5.90 -17.25 -25.54
N SER A 107 6.02 -15.93 -25.38
CA SER A 107 7.31 -15.25 -25.21
C SER A 107 8.09 -15.80 -24.00
N PRO A 108 9.41 -16.02 -24.13
CA PRO A 108 10.23 -16.64 -23.08
C PRO A 108 10.29 -15.82 -21.80
N ASP A 109 10.04 -14.51 -21.89
CA ASP A 109 10.05 -13.55 -20.79
C ASP A 109 8.66 -12.99 -20.44
N TYR A 110 7.56 -13.66 -20.86
CA TYR A 110 6.19 -13.30 -20.49
C TYR A 110 5.93 -13.25 -18.97
N LEU A 111 6.72 -13.97 -18.16
CA LEU A 111 6.66 -13.93 -16.69
C LEU A 111 7.51 -12.81 -16.06
N VAL A 112 8.29 -12.08 -16.86
CA VAL A 112 9.27 -11.09 -16.38
C VAL A 112 8.63 -9.72 -16.29
N GLN A 113 8.55 -9.18 -15.07
CA GLN A 113 8.01 -7.84 -14.77
C GLN A 113 8.96 -6.70 -15.23
N LYS A 114 9.26 -6.63 -16.53
CA LYS A 114 10.05 -5.56 -17.15
C LYS A 114 9.35 -5.06 -18.41
N LYS A 115 9.14 -3.73 -18.52
CA LYS A 115 8.56 -3.12 -19.73
C LYS A 115 9.38 -3.40 -21.01
N SER A 116 10.69 -3.63 -20.87
CA SER A 116 11.63 -3.94 -21.96
C SER A 116 11.82 -5.44 -22.25
N SER A 117 10.80 -6.26 -22.02
CA SER A 117 10.78 -7.69 -22.40
C SER A 117 10.47 -7.85 -23.90
N LEU A 118 10.74 -9.03 -24.47
CA LEU A 118 10.30 -9.38 -25.83
C LEU A 118 8.78 -9.36 -25.91
N ALA A 119 8.08 -9.85 -24.87
CA ALA A 119 6.64 -9.73 -24.74
C ALA A 119 6.18 -8.25 -24.91
N GLY A 120 6.71 -7.33 -24.12
CA GLY A 120 6.41 -5.89 -24.24
C GLY A 120 6.78 -5.32 -25.62
N PHE A 121 7.90 -5.76 -26.19
CA PHE A 121 8.35 -5.34 -27.51
C PHE A 121 7.39 -5.74 -28.62
N ILE A 122 6.84 -6.97 -28.59
CA ILE A 122 5.85 -7.46 -29.57
C ILE A 122 4.62 -6.55 -29.63
N ILE A 123 4.04 -6.21 -28.48
CA ILE A 123 2.86 -5.33 -28.41
C ILE A 123 3.19 -3.92 -28.90
N GLN A 124 4.36 -3.39 -28.52
CA GLN A 124 4.80 -2.09 -29.02
C GLN A 124 5.02 -2.08 -30.54
N ARG A 125 5.57 -3.16 -31.11
CA ARG A 125 5.75 -3.31 -32.56
C ARG A 125 4.42 -3.44 -33.30
N LEU A 126 3.44 -4.15 -32.73
CA LEU A 126 2.08 -4.22 -33.28
C LEU A 126 1.48 -2.81 -33.41
N LYS A 127 1.53 -2.01 -32.33
CA LYS A 127 1.02 -0.63 -32.33
C LYS A 127 1.69 0.22 -33.43
N LEU A 128 3.02 0.22 -33.47
CA LEU A 128 3.82 0.96 -34.47
C LEU A 128 3.71 0.42 -35.91
N TRP A 129 3.16 -0.78 -36.10
CA TRP A 129 2.84 -1.34 -37.41
C TRP A 129 1.45 -0.89 -37.86
N MET A 130 0.46 -0.91 -36.95
CA MET A 130 -0.89 -0.40 -37.21
C MET A 130 -0.88 1.09 -37.56
N GLU A 131 -0.13 1.91 -36.81
CA GLU A 131 0.04 3.36 -37.07
C GLU A 131 0.69 3.68 -38.43
N LYS A 132 1.36 2.72 -39.06
CA LYS A 132 1.97 2.85 -40.41
C LYS A 132 1.11 2.31 -41.53
N SER A 133 -0.02 1.66 -41.21
CA SER A 133 -0.90 1.06 -42.21
C SER A 133 -1.94 2.09 -42.68
N ASP A 134 -1.98 2.39 -43.97
CA ASP A 134 -3.03 3.21 -44.60
C ASP A 134 -4.47 2.64 -44.41
N ASN A 135 -4.59 1.45 -43.83
CA ASN A 135 -5.83 0.71 -43.61
C ASN A 135 -6.28 0.64 -42.14
N GLU A 136 -5.87 1.58 -41.27
CA GLU A 136 -6.21 1.59 -39.82
C GLU A 136 -7.69 1.26 -39.53
N THR A 137 -8.64 1.93 -40.20
CA THR A 137 -10.09 1.71 -40.05
C THR A 137 -10.53 0.28 -40.42
N SER A 138 -9.86 -0.35 -41.38
CA SER A 138 -10.14 -1.74 -41.77
C SER A 138 -9.52 -2.73 -40.78
N MET A 139 -8.32 -2.44 -40.27
CA MET A 139 -7.67 -3.24 -39.23
C MET A 139 -8.42 -3.18 -37.90
N ARG A 140 -8.96 -2.03 -37.50
CA ARG A 140 -9.79 -1.89 -36.28
C ARG A 140 -11.02 -2.81 -36.28
N LYS A 141 -11.57 -3.19 -37.44
CA LYS A 141 -12.67 -4.16 -37.55
C LYS A 141 -12.27 -5.60 -37.16
N LEU A 142 -10.97 -5.90 -37.05
CA LEU A 142 -10.46 -7.20 -36.61
C LEU A 142 -10.43 -7.34 -35.08
N LEU A 143 -10.60 -6.24 -34.33
CA LEU A 143 -10.69 -6.22 -32.87
C LEU A 143 -12.12 -6.55 -32.39
N THR A 144 -12.47 -7.83 -32.43
CA THR A 144 -13.71 -8.34 -31.82
C THR A 144 -13.66 -8.24 -30.30
N LEU A 145 -14.83 -8.24 -29.64
CA LEU A 145 -14.93 -8.26 -28.18
C LEU A 145 -14.21 -9.47 -27.56
N ASP A 146 -14.28 -10.65 -28.20
CA ASP A 146 -13.55 -11.84 -27.75
C ASP A 146 -12.04 -11.62 -27.76
N LEU A 147 -11.51 -10.95 -28.80
CA LEU A 147 -10.08 -10.68 -28.93
C LEU A 147 -9.61 -9.61 -27.94
N LYS A 148 -10.42 -8.57 -27.70
CA LYS A 148 -10.19 -7.57 -26.64
C LYS A 148 -10.21 -8.21 -25.25
N THR A 149 -11.16 -9.11 -25.01
CA THR A 149 -11.28 -9.90 -23.78
C THR A 149 -10.07 -10.79 -23.56
N GLU A 150 -9.59 -11.48 -24.59
CA GLU A 150 -8.41 -12.33 -24.51
C GLU A 150 -7.13 -11.51 -24.32
N ALA A 151 -7.00 -10.37 -25.00
CA ALA A 151 -5.90 -9.43 -24.79
C ALA A 151 -5.82 -8.95 -23.34
N LEU A 152 -6.96 -8.54 -22.75
CA LEU A 152 -7.07 -8.18 -21.34
C LEU A 152 -6.64 -9.34 -20.42
N LYS A 153 -7.26 -10.52 -20.57
CA LYS A 153 -6.95 -11.72 -19.76
C LYS A 153 -5.46 -12.01 -19.77
N VAL A 154 -4.83 -11.97 -20.94
CA VAL A 154 -3.41 -12.21 -21.13
C VAL A 154 -2.55 -11.12 -20.48
N ALA A 155 -2.94 -9.85 -20.60
CA ALA A 155 -2.26 -8.71 -19.99
C ALA A 155 -2.34 -8.69 -18.46
N VAL A 156 -3.33 -9.34 -17.85
CA VAL A 156 -3.50 -9.41 -16.38
C VAL A 156 -3.22 -10.80 -15.78
N ALA A 157 -3.07 -11.87 -16.56
CA ALA A 157 -2.97 -13.25 -16.06
C ALA A 157 -1.77 -13.53 -15.13
N LYS A 158 -0.66 -12.79 -15.29
CA LYS A 158 0.59 -13.00 -14.54
C LYS A 158 1.06 -11.77 -13.75
N HIS A 159 0.96 -10.59 -14.35
CA HIS A 159 1.31 -9.29 -13.79
C HIS A 159 0.79 -8.18 -14.72
N THR A 160 0.62 -6.95 -14.24
CA THR A 160 0.09 -5.83 -15.05
C THR A 160 1.13 -4.97 -15.78
N VAL A 161 2.40 -5.37 -15.85
CA VAL A 161 3.50 -4.56 -16.41
C VAL A 161 3.28 -4.11 -17.88
N HIS A 162 2.54 -4.88 -18.66
CA HIS A 162 2.22 -4.56 -20.06
C HIS A 162 0.77 -4.11 -20.26
N LEU A 163 0.00 -3.92 -19.18
CA LEU A 163 -1.43 -3.63 -19.27
C LEU A 163 -1.71 -2.36 -20.06
N GLU A 164 -1.07 -1.25 -19.70
CA GLU A 164 -1.08 0.04 -20.43
C GLU A 164 -0.86 -0.16 -21.95
N SER A 165 0.22 -0.83 -22.34
CA SER A 165 0.55 -1.05 -23.76
C SER A 165 -0.46 -1.94 -24.50
N VAL A 166 -1.07 -2.92 -23.83
CA VAL A 166 -2.13 -3.76 -24.42
C VAL A 166 -3.45 -2.99 -24.48
N THR A 167 -3.79 -2.22 -23.44
CA THR A 167 -4.98 -1.36 -23.40
C THR A 167 -4.99 -0.36 -24.56
N GLU A 168 -3.84 0.27 -24.84
CA GLU A 168 -3.66 1.13 -26.00
C GLU A 168 -3.73 0.34 -27.32
N ALA A 169 -2.91 -0.70 -27.48
CA ALA A 169 -2.79 -1.41 -28.75
C ALA A 169 -4.07 -2.17 -29.18
N TYR A 170 -4.96 -2.52 -28.24
CA TYR A 170 -6.22 -3.22 -28.50
C TYR A 170 -7.45 -2.33 -28.28
N HIS A 171 -7.24 -1.02 -28.05
CA HIS A 171 -8.30 -0.03 -27.86
C HIS A 171 -9.33 -0.45 -26.80
N LEU A 172 -8.86 -1.03 -25.69
CA LEU A 172 -9.73 -1.64 -24.66
C LEU A 172 -10.58 -0.60 -23.89
N LYS A 173 -10.18 0.68 -23.94
CA LYS A 173 -10.88 1.82 -23.33
C LYS A 173 -11.96 2.44 -24.21
N GLU A 174 -11.97 2.15 -25.51
CA GLU A 174 -12.91 2.72 -26.50
C GLU A 174 -14.23 1.93 -26.56
N ASP A 175 -14.42 0.94 -25.67
CA ASP A 175 -15.49 -0.06 -25.75
C ASP A 175 -16.11 -0.28 -24.37
N ASP A 176 -17.28 0.32 -24.13
CA ASP A 176 -17.97 0.27 -22.84
C ASP A 176 -18.25 -1.17 -22.38
N SER A 177 -18.41 -2.12 -23.31
CA SER A 177 -18.65 -3.53 -22.97
C SER A 177 -17.44 -4.19 -22.28
N MET A 178 -16.23 -3.63 -22.43
CA MET A 178 -15.05 -4.08 -21.70
C MET A 178 -15.09 -3.72 -20.21
N LEU A 179 -15.80 -2.67 -19.80
CA LEU A 179 -15.74 -2.17 -18.42
C LEU A 179 -16.26 -3.18 -17.39
N ASP A 180 -17.27 -3.98 -17.76
CA ASP A 180 -17.79 -5.07 -16.93
C ASP A 180 -16.83 -6.28 -16.88
N ILE A 181 -16.19 -6.59 -18.01
CA ILE A 181 -15.19 -7.67 -18.13
C ILE A 181 -13.91 -7.32 -17.33
N VAL A 182 -13.48 -6.06 -17.37
CA VAL A 182 -12.38 -5.53 -16.55
C VAL A 182 -12.76 -5.57 -15.06
N ALA A 183 -13.96 -5.12 -14.70
CA ALA A 183 -14.42 -5.17 -13.31
C ALA A 183 -14.43 -6.60 -12.76
N GLU A 184 -14.87 -7.59 -13.55
CA GLU A 184 -14.83 -9.00 -13.13
C GLU A 184 -13.40 -9.55 -13.04
N SER A 185 -12.52 -9.18 -13.98
CA SER A 185 -11.10 -9.51 -13.92
C SER A 185 -10.42 -8.94 -12.66
N ILE A 186 -10.83 -7.75 -12.21
CA ILE A 186 -10.39 -7.16 -10.94
C ILE A 186 -10.91 -7.97 -9.77
N ARG A 187 -12.20 -8.36 -9.72
CA ARG A 187 -12.74 -9.23 -8.64
C ARG A 187 -12.01 -10.58 -8.57
N GLU A 188 -11.64 -11.16 -9.70
CA GLU A 188 -10.81 -12.38 -9.74
C GLU A 188 -9.39 -12.14 -9.20
N MET A 189 -8.79 -10.97 -9.47
CA MET A 189 -7.51 -10.59 -8.87
C MET A 189 -7.61 -10.38 -7.36
N LEU A 190 -8.72 -9.83 -6.86
CA LEU A 190 -8.97 -9.60 -5.42
C LEU A 190 -9.18 -10.92 -4.66
N SER A 191 -9.97 -11.86 -5.19
CA SER A 191 -10.13 -13.18 -4.57
C SER A 191 -8.80 -13.95 -4.50
N LYS A 192 -7.91 -13.74 -5.48
CA LYS A 192 -6.53 -14.24 -5.50
C LYS A 192 -5.52 -13.37 -4.72
N ARG A 193 -5.98 -12.34 -4.01
CA ARG A 193 -5.17 -11.40 -3.19
C ARG A 193 -4.08 -10.66 -3.96
N ARG A 194 -4.25 -10.50 -5.28
CA ARG A 194 -3.37 -9.75 -6.18
C ARG A 194 -3.67 -8.26 -6.15
N PHE A 195 -3.75 -7.66 -4.96
CA PHE A 195 -4.16 -6.27 -4.75
C PHE A 195 -3.37 -5.26 -5.59
N ARG A 196 -2.06 -5.51 -5.83
CA ARG A 196 -1.22 -4.68 -6.72
C ARG A 196 -1.75 -4.64 -8.15
N ASP A 197 -2.09 -5.81 -8.69
CA ASP A 197 -2.50 -5.95 -10.08
C ASP A 197 -3.93 -5.42 -10.24
N ALA A 198 -4.79 -5.71 -9.25
CA ALA A 198 -6.15 -5.19 -9.14
C ALA A 198 -6.18 -3.64 -9.14
N ILE A 199 -5.41 -2.98 -8.27
CA ILE A 199 -5.42 -1.51 -8.17
C ILE A 199 -4.82 -0.84 -9.43
N ILE A 200 -3.77 -1.42 -10.03
CA ILE A 200 -3.22 -0.94 -11.30
C ILE A 200 -4.27 -1.06 -12.41
N CYS A 201 -4.99 -2.18 -12.48
CA CYS A 201 -6.05 -2.39 -13.47
C CYS A 201 -7.25 -1.46 -13.25
N ALA A 202 -7.68 -1.25 -12.00
CA ALA A 202 -8.75 -0.32 -11.67
C ALA A 202 -8.38 1.15 -11.95
N THR A 203 -7.11 1.53 -11.73
CA THR A 203 -6.60 2.86 -12.10
C THR A 203 -6.53 3.03 -13.61
N GLU A 204 -6.01 2.04 -14.33
CA GLU A 204 -5.87 2.07 -15.79
C GLU A 204 -7.22 2.32 -16.46
N PHE A 205 -8.27 1.62 -16.06
CA PHE A 205 -9.62 1.71 -16.65
C PHE A 205 -10.57 2.70 -15.95
N SER A 206 -10.07 3.53 -15.02
CA SER A 206 -10.87 4.51 -14.26
C SER A 206 -12.12 3.91 -13.58
N LEU A 207 -11.98 2.74 -12.94
CA LEU A 207 -13.07 2.00 -12.30
C LEU A 207 -13.17 2.22 -10.78
N GLN A 208 -12.65 3.34 -10.26
CA GLN A 208 -12.61 3.68 -8.83
C GLN A 208 -13.96 3.46 -8.15
N SER A 209 -15.02 4.02 -8.71
CA SER A 209 -16.39 4.02 -8.17
C SER A 209 -17.07 2.65 -8.08
N ARG A 210 -16.48 1.59 -8.66
CA ARG A 210 -17.01 0.21 -8.63
C ARG A 210 -16.49 -0.64 -7.46
N PHE A 211 -15.57 -0.11 -6.64
CA PHE A 211 -14.91 -0.85 -5.56
C PHE A 211 -14.77 0.00 -4.29
N SER A 212 -14.79 -0.65 -3.13
CA SER A 212 -14.60 0.02 -1.84
C SER A 212 -13.12 0.27 -1.52
N LEU A 213 -12.85 1.06 -0.48
CA LEU A 213 -11.50 1.23 0.04
C LEU A 213 -10.95 -0.08 0.62
N GLU A 214 -11.81 -0.83 1.30
CA GLU A 214 -11.51 -2.10 1.95
C GLU A 214 -11.11 -3.19 0.94
N ASP A 215 -11.67 -3.15 -0.27
CA ASP A 215 -11.34 -4.08 -1.35
C ASP A 215 -9.89 -3.92 -1.85
N MET A 216 -9.41 -2.68 -2.01
CA MET A 216 -8.14 -2.40 -2.71
C MET A 216 -7.23 -1.40 -2.03
N ALA A 217 -7.73 -0.21 -1.70
CA ALA A 217 -6.90 0.91 -1.27
C ALA A 217 -6.23 0.62 0.09
N ILE A 218 -7.02 0.18 1.08
CA ILE A 218 -6.51 -0.17 2.41
C ILE A 218 -5.53 -1.36 2.34
N PRO A 219 -5.86 -2.52 1.70
CA PRO A 219 -4.89 -3.58 1.44
C PRO A 219 -3.58 -3.11 0.81
N CYS A 220 -3.62 -2.17 -0.15
CA CYS A 220 -2.42 -1.67 -0.81
C CYS A 220 -1.57 -0.75 0.09
N VAL A 221 -2.18 0.13 0.90
CA VAL A 221 -1.43 0.91 1.90
C VAL A 221 -0.79 -0.01 2.94
N LEU A 222 -1.52 -1.03 3.41
CA LEU A 222 -1.01 -2.05 4.34
C LEU A 222 0.10 -2.95 3.72
N GLN A 223 0.29 -2.89 2.40
CA GLN A 223 1.37 -3.53 1.66
C GLN A 223 2.50 -2.56 1.25
N ASP A 224 2.58 -1.39 1.88
CA ASP A 224 3.59 -0.34 1.63
C ASP A 224 3.53 0.27 0.21
N ARG A 225 2.37 0.19 -0.46
CA ARG A 225 2.18 0.66 -1.85
C ARG A 225 1.40 1.97 -1.93
N LEU A 226 1.67 2.90 -1.03
CA LEU A 226 0.96 4.18 -0.92
C LEU A 226 0.92 4.97 -2.24
N SER A 227 1.99 4.95 -3.05
CA SER A 227 2.02 5.65 -4.35
C SER A 227 0.99 5.12 -5.36
N LEU A 228 0.77 3.80 -5.43
CA LEU A 228 -0.26 3.24 -6.31
C LEU A 228 -1.66 3.62 -5.84
N VAL A 229 -1.86 3.76 -4.52
CA VAL A 229 -3.14 4.20 -3.94
C VAL A 229 -3.37 5.69 -4.21
N GLU A 230 -2.32 6.52 -4.09
CA GLU A 230 -2.38 7.94 -4.44
C GLU A 230 -2.75 8.15 -5.92
N ASP A 231 -2.19 7.37 -6.84
CA ASP A 231 -2.54 7.45 -8.26
C ASP A 231 -3.96 6.92 -8.55
N TYR A 232 -4.40 5.88 -7.85
CA TYR A 232 -5.76 5.35 -7.93
C TYR A 232 -6.81 6.36 -7.46
N VAL A 233 -6.68 6.94 -6.26
CA VAL A 233 -7.70 7.84 -5.69
C VAL A 233 -7.67 9.26 -6.29
N LYS A 234 -6.69 9.62 -7.11
CA LYS A 234 -6.78 10.85 -7.94
C LYS A 234 -7.95 10.81 -8.93
N GLY A 235 -8.39 9.62 -9.35
CA GLY A 235 -9.55 9.44 -10.22
C GLY A 235 -10.90 9.56 -9.49
N ASP A 236 -10.91 9.50 -8.15
CA ASP A 236 -12.12 9.65 -7.33
C ASP A 236 -11.76 10.34 -6.01
N LEU A 237 -12.00 11.65 -5.96
CA LEU A 237 -11.67 12.46 -4.79
C LEU A 237 -12.48 12.06 -3.55
N GLU A 238 -13.71 11.55 -3.68
CA GLU A 238 -14.48 11.09 -2.51
C GLU A 238 -13.85 9.83 -1.91
N LEU A 239 -13.36 8.92 -2.75
CA LEU A 239 -12.56 7.78 -2.32
C LEU A 239 -11.26 8.25 -1.63
N GLY A 240 -10.61 9.29 -2.15
CA GLY A 240 -9.46 9.94 -1.53
C GLY A 240 -9.74 10.54 -0.15
N LYS A 241 -10.89 11.21 0.02
CA LYS A 241 -11.34 11.76 1.32
C LYS A 241 -11.63 10.67 2.33
N GLN A 242 -12.32 9.60 1.92
CA GLN A 242 -12.60 8.45 2.77
C GLN A 242 -11.30 7.77 3.22
N LEU A 243 -10.30 7.65 2.33
CA LEU A 243 -8.98 7.09 2.64
C LEU A 243 -8.25 7.93 3.70
N VAL A 244 -8.24 9.25 3.54
CA VAL A 244 -7.70 10.20 4.52
C VAL A 244 -8.39 10.03 5.87
N SER A 245 -9.72 9.98 5.91
CA SER A 245 -10.50 9.81 7.13
C SER A 245 -10.22 8.47 7.84
N TYR A 246 -10.08 7.39 7.08
CA TYR A 246 -9.75 6.06 7.59
C TYR A 246 -8.41 6.04 8.36
N PHE A 247 -7.37 6.67 7.81
CA PHE A 247 -6.06 6.74 8.47
C PHE A 247 -5.96 7.84 9.52
N ASP A 248 -6.71 8.95 9.39
CA ASP A 248 -6.83 9.99 10.43
C ASP A 248 -7.38 9.40 11.74
N TYR A 249 -8.32 8.44 11.67
CA TYR A 249 -8.86 7.73 12.83
C TYR A 249 -7.79 7.15 13.77
N PHE A 250 -6.64 6.69 13.24
CA PHE A 250 -5.54 6.13 14.03
C PHE A 250 -4.73 7.20 14.79
N ILE A 251 -4.80 8.47 14.41
CA ILE A 251 -4.05 9.54 15.08
C ILE A 251 -4.59 9.72 16.50
N GLY A 252 -3.67 9.57 17.47
CA GLY A 252 -3.98 9.63 18.90
C GLY A 252 -4.71 8.39 19.46
N ARG A 253 -4.79 7.29 18.73
CA ARG A 253 -5.26 5.99 19.25
C ARG A 253 -4.13 5.21 19.91
N SER A 254 -4.47 4.35 20.86
CA SER A 254 -3.51 3.40 21.44
C SER A 254 -3.15 2.31 20.42
N GLU A 255 -1.99 1.66 20.61
CA GLU A 255 -1.52 0.64 19.69
C GLU A 255 -2.46 -0.59 19.63
N GLU A 256 -3.12 -0.95 20.74
CA GLU A 256 -4.12 -2.02 20.78
C GLU A 256 -5.36 -1.66 19.94
N SER A 257 -5.80 -0.40 19.99
CA SER A 257 -6.95 0.07 19.21
C SER A 257 -6.66 0.06 17.70
N VAL A 258 -5.44 0.42 17.30
CA VAL A 258 -4.99 0.33 15.90
C VAL A 258 -4.87 -1.15 15.49
N ALA A 259 -4.22 -1.97 16.33
CA ALA A 259 -4.03 -3.41 16.08
C ALA A 259 -5.36 -4.16 15.91
N TRP A 260 -6.36 -3.85 16.74
CA TRP A 260 -7.72 -4.40 16.61
C TRP A 260 -8.37 -4.00 15.29
N ARG A 261 -8.28 -2.72 14.89
CA ARG A 261 -8.91 -2.22 13.65
C ARG A 261 -8.29 -2.80 12.38
N VAL A 262 -7.04 -3.30 12.42
CA VAL A 262 -6.39 -4.00 11.30
C VAL A 262 -6.22 -5.51 11.52
N ALA A 263 -6.85 -6.08 12.55
CA ALA A 263 -6.66 -7.46 12.96
C ALA A 263 -6.99 -8.48 11.86
N GLU A 264 -8.03 -8.22 11.07
CA GLU A 264 -8.43 -9.06 9.94
C GLU A 264 -7.37 -9.05 8.82
N TYR A 265 -6.89 -7.89 8.39
CA TYR A 265 -5.81 -7.81 7.41
C TYR A 265 -4.52 -8.50 7.88
N ARG A 266 -4.28 -8.53 9.20
CA ARG A 266 -3.15 -9.24 9.81
C ARG A 266 -3.37 -10.75 9.86
N SER A 267 -4.54 -11.24 10.29
CA SER A 267 -4.86 -12.67 10.34
C SER A 267 -4.89 -13.29 8.94
N GLN A 268 -5.40 -12.54 7.96
CA GLN A 268 -5.40 -12.90 6.55
C GLN A 268 -4.01 -12.79 5.88
N ARG A 269 -2.95 -12.32 6.57
CA ARG A 269 -1.60 -12.08 6.01
C ARG A 269 -1.58 -11.10 4.82
N ILE A 270 -2.49 -10.13 4.80
CA ILE A 270 -2.55 -9.05 3.79
C ILE A 270 -1.56 -7.94 4.18
N MET A 271 -1.50 -7.58 5.46
CA MET A 271 -0.63 -6.54 5.99
C MET A 271 0.84 -7.01 6.03
N THR A 272 1.74 -6.26 5.37
CA THR A 272 3.19 -6.49 5.40
C THR A 272 3.96 -5.41 6.15
N ILE A 273 3.38 -4.23 6.35
CA ILE A 273 3.98 -3.16 7.16
C ILE A 273 3.91 -3.48 8.66
N PRO A 274 4.85 -2.98 9.49
CA PRO A 274 4.73 -3.05 10.95
C PRO A 274 3.65 -2.10 11.48
N LEU A 275 3.06 -2.42 12.63
CA LEU A 275 2.07 -1.58 13.32
C LEU A 275 2.59 -0.17 13.63
N SER A 276 3.90 -0.02 13.87
CA SER A 276 4.57 1.27 14.06
C SER A 276 4.49 2.22 12.86
N LYS A 277 4.17 1.75 11.64
CA LYS A 277 3.85 2.62 10.49
C LYS A 277 2.44 3.23 10.57
N LEU A 278 1.53 2.63 11.35
CA LEU A 278 0.13 3.06 11.56
C LEU A 278 -0.10 3.80 12.88
N HIS A 279 0.95 4.06 13.65
CA HIS A 279 0.86 4.70 14.97
C HIS A 279 1.79 5.92 15.08
N GLY A 280 1.49 6.83 16.01
CA GLY A 280 2.29 8.01 16.32
C GLY A 280 2.61 8.90 15.11
N LYS A 281 3.86 9.37 15.02
CA LYS A 281 4.32 10.28 13.96
C LYS A 281 4.36 9.64 12.56
N SER A 282 4.34 8.31 12.45
CA SER A 282 4.32 7.63 11.15
C SER A 282 3.00 7.86 10.42
N VAL A 283 1.86 7.65 11.11
CA VAL A 283 0.53 7.84 10.52
C VAL A 283 0.21 9.33 10.33
N GLU A 284 0.64 10.22 11.24
CA GLU A 284 0.53 11.67 11.00
C GLU A 284 1.23 12.09 9.70
N LYS A 285 2.44 11.57 9.42
CA LYS A 285 3.16 11.84 8.17
C LYS A 285 2.44 11.26 6.95
N MET A 286 1.86 10.05 7.07
CA MET A 286 1.09 9.41 6.01
C MET A 286 -0.15 10.23 5.63
N VAL A 287 -0.98 10.61 6.62
CA VAL A 287 -2.18 11.43 6.40
C VAL A 287 -1.80 12.82 5.89
N SER A 288 -0.71 13.41 6.40
CA SER A 288 -0.17 14.67 5.88
C SER A 288 0.20 14.58 4.39
N LYS A 289 0.87 13.48 3.99
CA LYS A 289 1.27 13.25 2.60
C LYS A 289 0.06 13.07 1.70
N LEU A 290 -0.93 12.27 2.12
CA LEU A 290 -2.18 12.05 1.38
C LEU A 290 -2.91 13.38 1.12
N LEU A 291 -3.11 14.20 2.15
CA LEU A 291 -3.74 15.53 2.00
C LEU A 291 -3.01 16.38 0.95
N SER A 292 -1.68 16.50 1.08
CA SER A 292 -0.86 17.30 0.15
C SER A 292 -0.86 16.73 -1.28
N SER A 293 -0.80 15.40 -1.45
CA SER A 293 -0.77 14.77 -2.78
C SER A 293 -2.09 14.82 -3.53
N LEU A 294 -3.20 14.95 -2.80
CA LEU A 294 -4.57 14.97 -3.34
C LEU A 294 -5.18 16.39 -3.35
N GLY A 295 -4.43 17.41 -2.89
CA GLY A 295 -4.93 18.79 -2.80
C GLY A 295 -6.07 18.98 -1.79
N LEU A 296 -6.18 18.08 -0.79
CA LEU A 296 -7.28 18.07 0.17
C LEU A 296 -7.01 18.98 1.37
N THR A 297 -8.09 19.56 1.89
CA THR A 297 -8.10 20.48 3.04
C THR A 297 -8.02 19.74 4.39
N GLN A 298 -7.57 20.44 5.45
CA GLN A 298 -7.30 19.82 6.77
C GLN A 298 -8.58 19.53 7.60
N ASP A 299 -9.75 19.98 7.16
CA ASP A 299 -11.05 19.65 7.75
C ASP A 299 -11.38 18.15 7.66
N ILE A 300 -10.88 17.48 6.62
CA ILE A 300 -11.07 16.04 6.36
C ILE A 300 -10.23 15.17 7.31
N ALA A 301 -9.21 15.75 7.95
CA ALA A 301 -8.30 15.10 8.89
C ALA A 301 -8.33 15.79 10.27
N PRO A 302 -9.47 15.77 10.99
CA PRO A 302 -9.64 16.50 12.25
C PRO A 302 -8.66 16.06 13.34
N ARG A 303 -8.23 14.79 13.39
CA ARG A 303 -7.27 14.29 14.40
C ARG A 303 -5.84 14.72 14.08
N LEU A 304 -5.46 14.78 12.82
CA LEU A 304 -4.20 15.38 12.39
C LEU A 304 -4.16 16.87 12.76
N ARG A 305 -5.24 17.60 12.49
CA ARG A 305 -5.39 19.02 12.86
C ARG A 305 -5.25 19.20 14.37
N GLU A 306 -5.96 18.40 15.17
CA GLU A 306 -5.89 18.43 16.62
C GLU A 306 -4.49 18.06 17.14
N SER A 307 -3.85 17.01 16.64
CA SER A 307 -2.49 16.60 17.05
C SER A 307 -1.45 17.70 16.76
N ARG A 308 -1.57 18.38 15.61
CA ARG A 308 -0.74 19.53 15.24
C ARG A 308 -0.98 20.72 16.16
N ALA A 309 -2.23 21.09 16.44
CA ALA A 309 -2.57 22.19 17.35
C ALA A 309 -2.05 21.93 18.77
N ARG A 310 -2.29 20.73 19.31
CA ARG A 310 -1.71 20.27 20.59
C ARG A 310 -0.17 20.28 20.56
N GLY A 311 0.44 20.00 19.41
CA GLY A 311 1.89 20.05 19.20
C GLY A 311 2.45 21.48 19.24
N GLY A 312 1.82 22.43 18.55
CA GLY A 312 2.18 23.84 18.57
C GLY A 312 2.09 24.44 19.98
N LEU A 313 1.02 24.11 20.72
CA LEU A 313 0.85 24.53 22.11
C LEU A 313 1.93 23.95 23.05
N ARG A 314 2.39 22.71 22.85
CA ARG A 314 3.54 22.19 23.62
C ARG A 314 4.84 22.92 23.26
N HIS A 315 5.03 23.25 21.98
CA HIS A 315 6.22 23.95 21.52
C HIS A 315 6.28 25.40 22.02
N ILE A 316 5.19 26.15 22.00
CA ILE A 316 5.18 27.54 22.47
C ILE A 316 5.41 27.63 24.00
N VAL A 317 4.87 26.69 24.78
CA VAL A 317 5.14 26.56 26.23
C VAL A 317 6.62 26.24 26.49
N GLN A 318 7.21 25.33 25.72
CA GLN A 318 8.66 25.04 25.78
C GLN A 318 9.49 26.29 25.45
N MET A 319 9.16 27.00 24.37
CA MET A 319 9.87 28.21 23.93
C MET A 319 9.84 29.33 24.97
N TYR A 320 8.73 29.46 25.72
CA TYR A 320 8.54 30.46 26.76
C TYR A 320 9.21 30.06 28.09
N TYR A 321 8.82 28.92 28.68
CA TYR A 321 9.24 28.56 30.05
C TYR A 321 10.63 27.93 30.16
N VAL A 322 11.13 27.30 29.08
CA VAL A 322 12.39 26.55 29.12
C VAL A 322 13.46 27.19 28.25
N ASP A 323 13.12 27.53 27.01
CA ASP A 323 14.10 28.07 26.07
C ASP A 323 14.28 29.61 26.24
N GLY A 324 13.29 30.31 26.82
CA GLY A 324 13.32 31.76 27.03
C GLY A 324 13.39 32.59 25.74
N THR A 325 12.91 32.04 24.63
CA THR A 325 13.11 32.58 23.26
C THR A 325 11.99 33.52 22.79
N ILE A 326 10.89 33.59 23.53
CA ILE A 326 9.74 34.46 23.25
C ILE A 326 9.33 35.21 24.52
N ASP A 327 8.82 36.43 24.36
CA ASP A 327 8.23 37.20 25.45
C ASP A 327 6.81 36.73 25.80
N VAL A 328 6.27 37.30 26.88
CA VAL A 328 4.95 36.96 27.43
C VAL A 328 3.80 37.36 26.51
N ASP A 329 3.95 38.44 25.73
CA ASP A 329 2.89 38.97 24.87
C ASP A 329 2.74 38.09 23.62
N ASN A 330 3.86 37.77 22.95
CA ASN A 330 3.90 36.82 21.83
C ASN A 330 3.42 35.41 22.25
N TYR A 331 3.79 34.95 23.45
CA TYR A 331 3.27 33.70 24.02
C TYR A 331 1.74 33.76 24.19
N ARG A 332 1.23 34.80 24.86
CA ARG A 332 -0.20 34.95 25.14
C ARG A 332 -1.03 35.12 23.87
N ASP A 333 -0.60 35.92 22.91
CA ASP A 333 -1.33 36.12 21.66
C ASP A 333 -1.41 34.84 20.83
N TYR A 334 -0.31 34.08 20.72
CA TYR A 334 -0.32 32.77 20.06
C TYR A 334 -1.28 31.80 20.74
N VAL A 335 -1.20 31.65 22.07
CA VAL A 335 -2.05 30.72 22.83
C VAL A 335 -3.52 31.14 22.75
N LYS A 336 -3.83 32.43 22.91
CA LYS A 336 -5.19 32.97 22.80
C LYS A 336 -5.81 32.68 21.44
N HIS A 337 -5.09 32.97 20.35
CA HIS A 337 -5.54 32.68 18.99
C HIS A 337 -5.70 31.17 18.73
N ALA A 338 -4.74 30.34 19.16
CA ALA A 338 -4.81 28.90 18.98
C ALA A 338 -5.99 28.25 19.74
N LEU A 339 -6.42 28.84 20.85
CA LEU A 339 -7.50 28.35 21.71
C LEU A 339 -8.87 29.02 21.47
N GLU A 340 -8.94 30.01 20.57
CA GLU A 340 -10.12 30.88 20.41
C GLU A 340 -11.40 30.08 20.06
N TYR A 341 -11.32 29.04 19.24
CA TYR A 341 -12.49 28.33 18.71
C TYR A 341 -12.68 26.87 19.22
N ASP A 342 -11.69 26.26 19.87
CA ASP A 342 -11.72 24.83 20.22
C ASP A 342 -11.74 24.58 21.74
N LYS A 343 -12.93 24.22 22.25
CA LYS A 343 -13.16 23.90 23.68
C LYS A 343 -12.37 22.67 24.15
N ASN A 344 -12.18 21.66 23.30
CA ASN A 344 -11.42 20.47 23.66
C ASN A 344 -9.93 20.81 23.78
N LEU A 345 -9.43 21.66 22.88
CA LEU A 345 -8.05 22.14 22.92
C LEU A 345 -7.78 23.02 24.15
N ARG A 346 -8.72 23.89 24.55
CA ARG A 346 -8.63 24.66 25.82
C ARG A 346 -8.49 23.75 27.03
N THR A 347 -9.35 22.73 27.12
CA THR A 347 -9.33 21.76 28.22
C THR A 347 -8.01 20.99 28.25
N TYR A 348 -7.57 20.48 27.10
CA TYR A 348 -6.27 19.83 26.94
C TYR A 348 -5.09 20.73 27.36
N PHE A 349 -5.14 22.03 27.05
CA PHE A 349 -4.05 22.96 27.35
C PHE A 349 -3.92 23.24 28.84
N ILE A 350 -5.05 23.44 29.54
CA ILE A 350 -5.07 23.59 31.01
C ILE A 350 -4.53 22.31 31.67
N ASP A 351 -5.00 21.13 31.25
CA ASP A 351 -4.48 19.84 31.73
C ASP A 351 -2.99 19.66 31.47
N TYR A 352 -2.47 20.19 30.36
CA TYR A 352 -1.06 20.15 30.01
C TYR A 352 -0.22 21.06 30.92
N LEU A 353 -0.61 22.33 31.09
CA LEU A 353 0.06 23.26 32.01
C LEU A 353 0.06 22.75 33.46
N VAL A 354 -1.03 22.12 33.90
CA VAL A 354 -1.12 21.46 35.22
C VAL A 354 -0.11 20.30 35.36
N LYS A 355 0.06 19.49 34.30
CA LYS A 355 1.04 18.38 34.28
C LYS A 355 2.49 18.86 34.19
N THR A 356 2.75 20.05 33.67
CA THR A 356 4.08 20.68 33.66
C THR A 356 4.27 21.69 34.81
N HIS A 357 3.38 21.69 35.80
CA HIS A 357 3.44 22.51 37.02
C HIS A 357 3.33 24.05 36.81
N HIS A 358 2.84 24.51 35.66
CA HIS A 358 2.59 25.93 35.37
C HIS A 358 1.20 26.37 35.88
N TYR A 359 0.97 26.25 37.19
CA TYR A 359 -0.37 26.41 37.79
C TYR A 359 -0.96 27.82 37.68
N GLU A 360 -0.13 28.87 37.75
CA GLU A 360 -0.59 30.25 37.64
C GLU A 360 -1.15 30.59 36.26
N ASP A 361 -0.49 30.09 35.23
CA ASP A 361 -0.87 30.27 33.83
C ASP A 361 -2.09 29.40 33.50
N ALA A 362 -2.14 28.16 34.01
CA ALA A 362 -3.32 27.31 33.95
C ALA A 362 -4.56 27.98 34.60
N ALA A 363 -4.38 28.69 35.72
CA ALA A 363 -5.43 29.48 36.35
C ALA A 363 -5.85 30.70 35.50
N HIS A 364 -4.88 31.43 34.92
CA HIS A 364 -5.14 32.55 34.00
C HIS A 364 -6.00 32.12 32.79
N TRP A 365 -5.59 31.06 32.07
CA TRP A 365 -6.36 30.54 30.93
C TRP A 365 -7.71 29.93 31.34
N SER A 366 -7.80 29.32 32.53
CA SER A 366 -9.07 28.80 33.05
C SER A 366 -10.10 29.90 33.32
N LEU A 367 -9.66 31.07 33.79
CA LEU A 367 -10.53 32.24 33.98
C LEU A 367 -10.90 32.89 32.64
N LEU A 368 -9.90 33.12 31.77
CA LEU A 368 -10.10 33.77 30.47
C LEU A 368 -11.11 33.02 29.58
N PHE A 369 -11.18 31.69 29.69
CA PHE A 369 -12.13 30.86 28.96
C PHE A 369 -13.38 30.43 29.76
N HIS A 370 -13.58 30.98 30.97
CA HIS A 370 -14.70 30.67 31.87
C HIS A 370 -14.85 29.17 32.19
N LEU A 371 -13.73 28.47 32.37
CA LEU A 371 -13.65 27.04 32.67
C LEU A 371 -13.50 26.75 34.18
N GLU A 372 -13.64 27.76 35.04
CA GLU A 372 -13.57 27.71 36.51
C GLU A 372 -14.28 26.50 37.15
N LYS A 373 -15.51 26.20 36.72
CA LYS A 373 -16.33 25.11 37.28
C LYS A 373 -15.84 23.71 36.89
N SER A 374 -14.98 23.64 35.88
CA SER A 374 -14.29 22.45 35.38
C SER A 374 -12.78 22.49 35.64
N ALA A 375 -12.30 23.46 36.43
CA ALA A 375 -10.89 23.64 36.72
C ALA A 375 -10.32 22.47 37.53
N PRO A 376 -9.11 21.97 37.22
CA PRO A 376 -8.41 21.00 38.07
C PRO A 376 -8.22 21.52 39.51
N ILE A 377 -8.40 20.66 40.51
CA ILE A 377 -8.32 21.02 41.94
C ILE A 377 -6.98 21.72 42.28
N SER A 378 -5.90 21.32 41.61
CA SER A 378 -4.56 21.89 41.78
C SER A 378 -4.44 23.38 41.43
N ILE A 379 -5.33 23.94 40.59
CA ILE A 379 -5.28 25.36 40.21
C ILE A 379 -6.20 26.25 41.05
N ILE A 380 -7.10 25.68 41.87
CA ILE A 380 -8.02 26.45 42.73
C ILE A 380 -7.29 27.48 43.61
N PRO A 381 -6.14 27.18 44.27
CA PRO A 381 -5.42 28.16 45.08
C PRO A 381 -4.89 29.37 44.29
N TYR A 382 -4.75 29.24 42.97
CA TYR A 382 -4.16 30.24 42.08
C TYR A 382 -5.20 31.10 41.37
N LEU A 383 -6.49 30.71 41.40
CA LEU A 383 -7.58 31.44 40.71
C LEU A 383 -7.74 32.88 41.23
N SER A 384 -7.66 33.12 42.53
CA SER A 384 -7.78 34.47 43.10
C SER A 384 -6.67 35.41 42.63
N GLY A 385 -5.42 34.94 42.63
CA GLY A 385 -4.27 35.70 42.12
C GLY A 385 -4.25 35.85 40.60
N ALA A 386 -4.87 34.94 39.86
CA ALA A 386 -5.04 35.07 38.41
C ALA A 386 -6.16 36.06 38.04
N ALA A 387 -7.26 36.11 38.80
CA ALA A 387 -8.35 37.06 38.61
C ALA A 387 -7.89 38.51 38.79
N ALA A 388 -7.20 38.82 39.89
CA ALA A 388 -6.65 40.16 40.15
C ALA A 388 -5.67 40.64 39.06
N ARG A 389 -4.94 39.71 38.42
CA ARG A 389 -4.04 40.05 37.29
C ARG A 389 -4.81 40.33 36.01
N LEU A 390 -5.84 39.55 35.69
CA LEU A 390 -6.73 39.80 34.55
C LEU A 390 -7.46 41.16 34.68
N GLU A 391 -7.92 41.51 35.88
CA GLU A 391 -8.54 42.81 36.16
C GLU A 391 -7.56 43.98 35.97
N ALA A 392 -6.32 43.83 36.42
CA ALA A 392 -5.26 44.82 36.22
C ALA A 392 -4.88 45.00 34.74
N GLU A 393 -4.78 43.89 33.99
CA GLU A 393 -4.51 43.89 32.55
C GLU A 393 -5.62 44.61 31.76
N GLN A 394 -6.89 44.29 32.04
CA GLN A 394 -8.04 44.96 31.42
C GLN A 394 -8.12 46.45 31.76
N SER A 395 -7.82 46.82 33.02
CA SER A 395 -7.77 48.22 33.46
C SER A 395 -6.66 49.01 32.75
N SER A 396 -5.49 48.38 32.55
CA SER A 396 -4.36 48.98 31.82
C SER A 396 -4.69 49.18 30.34
N SER A 397 -5.35 48.22 29.68
CA SER A 397 -5.79 48.37 28.29
C SER A 397 -6.86 49.44 28.11
N GLN A 398 -7.79 49.59 29.07
CA GLN A 398 -8.79 50.67 29.03
C GLN A 398 -8.13 52.05 29.25
N SER A 399 -7.19 52.17 30.19
CA SER A 399 -6.46 53.44 30.40
C SER A 399 -5.61 53.87 29.20
N ALA A 400 -5.13 52.94 28.38
CA ALA A 400 -4.41 53.24 27.14
C ALA A 400 -5.34 53.78 26.01
N PHE A 401 -6.62 53.39 26.01
CA PHE A 401 -7.63 53.86 25.05
C PHE A 401 -8.24 55.22 25.40
N VAL A 402 -8.15 55.67 26.66
CA VAL A 402 -8.69 56.96 27.14
C VAL A 402 -7.72 58.13 26.90
N HIS A 403 -6.53 57.86 26.35
CA HIS A 403 -5.47 58.86 26.09
C HIS A 403 -5.22 59.17 24.60
N PHE A 404 -6.16 58.83 23.71
CA PHE A 404 -6.15 59.20 22.29
C PHE A 404 -7.32 60.13 21.92
#